data_AF-A0A2D7XEG9-F1
#
_entry.id   AF-A0A2D7XEG9-F1
#
_cell.length_a   1.000
_cell.length_b   1.000
_cell.length_c   1.000
_cell.angle_alpha   90.00
_cell.angle_beta   90.00
_cell.angle_gamma   90.00
#
_symmetry.space_group_name_H-M   'P 1'
#
loop_
_entity.id
_entity.type
_entity.pdbx_description
1 polymer ?
#
loop_
_entity_poly.entity_id
_entity_poly.type
_entity_poly.pdbx_seq_one_letter_code
_entity_poly.pdbx_strand_id
1 'polypeptide(L)'
;MATTKDVKRLPSGRLQYRGETFSGYNKPKKTPGKAKKSAVLAKKGSQVKLVRFGDPNMSIKKDQPGRRKNFRARHNCDTAKDKFSARYWSCKAW
;
A
#
# COMPACT_ATOMS: atom_id res chain seq x y z
N MET A 1 12.50 -10.95 8.29
CA MET A 1 11.73 -9.81 7.74
C MET A 1 12.30 -8.51 8.27
N ALA A 2 12.24 -7.42 7.52
CA ALA A 2 12.66 -6.12 8.02
C ALA A 2 11.79 -5.68 9.20
N THR A 3 12.34 -4.86 10.06
CA THR A 3 11.72 -4.34 11.27
C THR A 3 11.74 -2.81 11.30
N THR A 4 11.11 -2.21 12.30
CA THR A 4 11.14 -0.77 12.51
C THR A 4 12.56 -0.23 12.74
N LYS A 5 13.51 -1.08 13.18
CA LYS A 5 14.93 -0.69 13.35
C LYS A 5 15.62 -0.40 12.01
N ASP A 6 15.14 -1.00 10.92
CA ASP A 6 15.68 -0.80 9.57
C ASP A 6 15.15 0.47 8.88
N VAL A 7 14.28 1.23 9.56
CA VAL A 7 13.61 2.42 9.02
C VAL A 7 14.19 3.66 9.67
N LYS A 8 14.76 4.55 8.86
CA LYS A 8 15.29 5.83 9.33
C LYS A 8 14.15 6.83 9.51
N ARG A 9 14.08 7.47 10.67
CA ARG A 9 13.19 8.62 10.89
C ARG A 9 13.95 9.90 10.55
N LEU A 10 13.41 10.70 9.64
CA LEU A 10 13.99 11.96 9.21
C LEU A 10 13.61 13.09 10.18
N PRO A 11 14.38 14.20 10.24
CA PRO A 11 14.04 15.36 11.07
C PRO A 11 12.64 15.93 10.75
N SER A 12 12.18 15.80 9.51
CA SER A 12 10.82 16.16 9.07
C SER A 12 9.71 15.25 9.61
N GLY A 13 10.03 14.27 10.46
CA GLY A 13 9.09 13.25 10.97
C GLY A 13 8.74 12.15 9.96
N ARG A 14 9.20 12.27 8.71
CA ARG A 14 9.01 11.28 7.64
C ARG A 14 9.87 10.03 7.87
N LEU A 15 9.48 8.95 7.21
CA LEU A 15 10.19 7.67 7.26
C LEU A 15 10.94 7.42 5.96
N GLN A 16 12.20 7.03 6.04
CA GLN A 16 13.01 6.61 4.90
C GLN A 16 13.31 5.12 5.02
N TYR A 17 13.07 4.38 3.93
CA TYR A 17 13.33 2.96 3.85
C TYR A 17 13.69 2.57 2.41
N ARG A 18 14.87 1.96 2.20
CA ARG A 18 15.37 1.50 0.89
C ARG A 18 15.26 2.57 -0.21
N GLY A 19 15.71 3.78 0.07
CA GLY A 19 15.69 4.90 -0.88
C GLY A 19 14.32 5.55 -1.09
N GLU A 20 13.27 5.07 -0.43
CA GLU A 20 11.92 5.62 -0.54
C GLU A 20 11.53 6.37 0.74
N THR A 21 10.85 7.51 0.58
CA THR A 21 10.35 8.31 1.71
C THR A 21 8.83 8.23 1.82
N PHE A 22 8.32 8.01 3.04
CA PHE A 22 6.91 7.89 3.40
C PHE A 22 6.53 8.91 4.46
N SER A 23 5.28 9.38 4.45
CA SER A 23 4.75 10.26 5.50
C SER A 23 4.49 9.54 6.82
N GLY A 24 4.48 8.20 6.81
CA GLY A 24 4.32 7.36 7.99
C GLY A 24 4.07 5.90 7.60
N TYR A 25 4.03 5.03 8.59
CA TYR A 25 3.65 3.63 8.38
C TYR A 25 2.19 3.50 7.96
N ASN A 26 1.88 2.50 7.15
CA ASN A 26 0.52 2.18 6.72
C ASN A 26 -0.20 3.35 6.01
N LYS A 27 0.54 4.33 5.50
CA LYS A 27 0.05 5.47 4.71
C LYS A 27 0.55 5.33 3.27
N PRO A 28 -0.29 4.88 2.32
CA PRO A 28 0.11 4.75 0.93
C PRO A 28 0.43 6.10 0.28
N LYS A 29 1.37 6.09 -0.66
CA LYS A 29 1.68 7.21 -1.56
C LYS A 29 1.57 6.77 -3.01
N LYS A 30 1.32 7.73 -3.91
CA LYS A 30 1.44 7.51 -5.35
C LYS A 30 2.91 7.37 -5.75
N THR A 31 3.14 6.61 -6.82
CA THR A 31 4.47 6.39 -7.39
C THR A 31 4.40 6.61 -8.91
N PRO A 32 4.29 7.86 -9.37
CA PRO A 32 4.22 8.17 -10.80
C PRO A 32 5.50 7.71 -11.51
N GLY A 33 5.36 7.22 -12.74
CA GLY A 33 6.48 6.70 -13.55
C GLY A 33 7.12 5.41 -13.02
N LYS A 34 6.49 4.72 -12.06
CA LYS A 34 6.98 3.42 -11.54
C LYS A 34 6.05 2.28 -11.97
N ALA A 35 6.57 1.05 -11.89
CA ALA A 35 5.86 -0.17 -12.30
C ALA A 35 4.54 -0.46 -11.55
N LYS A 36 4.30 0.18 -10.40
CA LYS A 36 3.06 0.08 -9.63
C LYS A 36 2.53 1.46 -9.31
N LYS A 37 1.20 1.59 -9.22
CA LYS A 37 0.52 2.88 -8.98
C LYS A 37 0.81 3.48 -7.61
N SER A 38 1.03 2.64 -6.61
CA SER A 38 1.21 3.09 -5.23
C SER A 38 2.20 2.21 -4.47
N ALA A 39 2.79 2.81 -3.44
CA ALA A 39 3.66 2.13 -2.49
C ALA A 39 3.27 2.50 -1.06
N VAL A 40 3.48 1.58 -0.13
CA VAL A 40 3.24 1.79 1.30
C VAL A 40 4.30 1.04 2.11
N LEU A 41 4.83 1.71 3.13
CA LEU A 41 5.63 1.07 4.16
C LEU A 41 4.66 0.49 5.21
N ALA A 42 4.26 -0.76 5.01
CA ALA A 42 3.35 -1.45 5.90
C ALA A 42 4.05 -1.85 7.19
N LYS A 43 3.33 -1.78 8.32
CA LYS A 43 3.83 -2.16 9.65
C LYS A 43 2.83 -3.05 10.39
N LYS A 44 3.33 -4.11 11.03
CA LYS A 44 2.62 -4.97 11.99
C LYS A 44 3.54 -5.25 13.19
N GLY A 45 3.16 -4.80 14.37
CA GLY A 45 4.06 -4.87 15.53
C GLY A 45 5.40 -4.20 15.21
N SER A 46 6.51 -4.91 15.40
CA SER A 46 7.85 -4.44 15.05
C SER A 46 8.24 -4.69 13.58
N GLN A 47 7.50 -5.51 12.84
CA GLN A 47 7.82 -5.88 11.48
C GLN A 47 7.36 -4.82 10.47
N VAL A 48 8.14 -4.65 9.41
CA VAL A 48 7.82 -3.73 8.31
C VAL A 48 8.01 -4.41 6.95
N LYS A 49 7.24 -3.96 5.96
CA LYS A 49 7.37 -4.40 4.58
C LYS A 49 7.03 -3.26 3.63
N LEU A 50 7.90 -3.01 2.66
CA LEU A 50 7.58 -2.17 1.51
C LEU A 50 6.66 -2.95 0.58
N VAL A 51 5.40 -2.51 0.46
CA VAL A 51 4.41 -3.10 -0.43
C VAL A 51 4.15 -2.15 -1.58
N ARG A 52 4.27 -2.64 -2.81
CA ARG A 52 3.89 -1.93 -4.03
C ARG A 52 2.63 -2.56 -4.61
N PHE A 53 1.64 -1.75 -4.98
CA PHE A 53 0.32 -2.23 -5.38
C PHE A 53 -0.37 -1.29 -6.38
N GLY A 54 -1.43 -1.84 -7.00
CA GLY A 54 -2.20 -1.15 -8.03
C GLY A 54 -1.49 -1.09 -9.38
N ASP A 55 -2.30 -0.98 -10.41
CA ASP A 55 -1.84 -0.85 -11.80
C ASP A 55 -1.67 0.64 -12.16
N PRO A 56 -0.50 1.07 -12.66
CA PRO A 56 -0.26 2.47 -13.02
C PRO A 56 -1.24 3.00 -14.09
N ASN A 57 -1.66 2.14 -15.01
CA ASN A 57 -2.47 2.49 -16.18
C ASN A 57 -3.99 2.38 -15.91
N MET A 58 -4.41 1.81 -14.77
CA MET A 58 -5.84 1.61 -14.47
C MET A 58 -6.40 2.62 -13.47
N SER A 59 -7.43 3.37 -13.85
CA SER A 59 -8.17 4.24 -12.93
C SER A 59 -9.10 3.44 -12.01
N ILE A 60 -9.12 3.79 -10.73
CA ILE A 60 -9.98 3.16 -9.72
C ILE A 60 -11.36 3.82 -9.79
N LYS A 61 -12.37 3.06 -10.23
CA LYS A 61 -13.76 3.53 -10.38
C LYS A 61 -14.59 3.18 -9.14
N LYS A 62 -14.09 3.53 -7.95
CA LYS A 62 -14.73 3.17 -6.67
C LYS A 62 -16.07 3.88 -6.43
N ASP A 63 -16.25 5.00 -7.11
CA ASP A 63 -17.47 5.79 -7.21
C ASP A 63 -18.60 5.04 -7.93
N GLN A 64 -18.27 4.01 -8.73
CA GLN A 64 -19.25 3.17 -9.42
C GLN A 64 -19.50 1.89 -8.61
N PRO A 65 -20.65 1.75 -7.91
CA PRO A 65 -20.87 0.66 -6.96
C PRO A 65 -20.76 -0.73 -7.58
N GLY A 66 -21.26 -0.91 -8.82
CA GLY A 66 -21.15 -2.17 -9.55
C GLY A 66 -19.70 -2.57 -9.86
N ARG A 67 -18.86 -1.62 -10.29
CA ARG A 67 -17.43 -1.87 -10.56
C ARG A 67 -16.70 -2.21 -9.27
N ARG A 68 -16.99 -1.49 -8.19
CA ARG A 68 -16.44 -1.75 -6.86
C ARG A 68 -16.83 -3.14 -6.34
N LYS A 69 -18.12 -3.50 -6.39
CA LYS A 69 -18.62 -4.83 -5.99
C LYS A 69 -17.92 -5.94 -6.77
N ASN A 70 -17.83 -5.81 -8.10
CA ASN A 70 -17.20 -6.81 -8.96
C ASN A 70 -15.69 -6.95 -8.70
N PHE A 71 -14.98 -5.85 -8.48
CA PHE A 71 -13.57 -5.91 -8.09
C PHE A 71 -13.41 -6.64 -6.75
N ARG A 72 -14.22 -6.26 -5.75
CA ARG A 72 -14.15 -6.83 -4.40
C ARG A 72 -14.45 -8.33 -4.38
N ALA A 73 -15.44 -8.78 -5.15
CA ALA A 73 -15.79 -10.19 -5.30
C ALA A 73 -14.63 -10.99 -5.94
N ARG A 74 -14.12 -10.56 -7.10
CA ARG A 74 -13.03 -11.27 -7.80
C ARG A 74 -11.73 -11.37 -7.03
N HIS A 75 -11.49 -10.44 -6.09
CA HIS A 75 -10.28 -10.42 -5.27
C HIS A 75 -10.51 -10.87 -3.82
N ASN A 76 -11.69 -11.40 -3.50
CA ASN A 76 -12.08 -11.85 -2.16
C ASN A 76 -11.73 -10.81 -1.08
N CYS A 77 -12.06 -9.54 -1.34
CA CYS A 77 -11.56 -8.42 -0.53
C CYS A 77 -11.96 -8.49 0.94
N ASP A 78 -13.05 -9.16 1.26
CA ASP A 78 -13.54 -9.31 2.65
C ASP A 78 -12.62 -10.21 3.49
N THR A 79 -11.82 -11.07 2.86
CA THR A 79 -10.78 -11.88 3.52
C THR A 79 -9.41 -11.23 3.49
N ALA A 80 -9.25 -10.07 2.84
CA ALA A 80 -7.97 -9.37 2.74
C ALA A 80 -7.69 -8.62 4.05
N LYS A 81 -7.07 -9.29 5.03
CA LYS A 81 -6.72 -8.70 6.34
C LYS A 81 -5.23 -8.42 6.52
N ASP A 82 -4.40 -8.97 5.64
CA ASP A 82 -2.94 -8.87 5.75
C ASP A 82 -2.37 -7.57 5.15
N LYS A 83 -1.97 -6.62 6.01
CA LYS A 83 -1.26 -5.37 5.62
C LYS A 83 0.05 -5.59 4.85
N PHE A 84 0.67 -6.77 4.89
CA PHE A 84 1.87 -7.10 4.13
C PHE A 84 1.57 -7.66 2.73
N SER A 85 0.30 -7.81 2.40
CA SER A 85 -0.16 -8.23 1.07
C SER A 85 -0.54 -7.01 0.21
N ALA A 86 -0.20 -7.07 -1.09
CA ALA A 86 -0.66 -6.06 -2.05
C ALA A 86 -2.19 -6.08 -2.19
N ARG A 87 -2.82 -7.26 -2.05
CA ARG A 87 -4.27 -7.46 -2.11
C ARG A 87 -5.02 -6.61 -1.08
N TYR A 88 -4.58 -6.60 0.18
CA TYR A 88 -5.16 -5.76 1.22
C TYR A 88 -5.21 -4.28 0.80
N TRP A 89 -4.11 -3.76 0.27
CA TRP A 89 -4.03 -2.34 -0.13
C TRP A 89 -4.84 -2.05 -1.38
N SER A 90 -4.85 -2.94 -2.37
CA SER A 90 -5.71 -2.81 -3.55
C SER A 90 -7.19 -2.83 -3.16
N CYS A 91 -7.60 -3.75 -2.29
CA CYS A 91 -8.96 -3.85 -1.75
C CYS A 91 -9.38 -2.67 -0.86
N LYS A 92 -8.42 -1.97 -0.26
CA LYS A 92 -8.68 -0.73 0.49
C LYS A 92 -8.79 0.48 -0.43
N ALA A 93 -8.10 0.45 -1.57
CA ALA A 93 -8.14 1.51 -2.57
C ALA A 93 -9.41 1.46 -3.43
N TRP A 94 -9.93 0.26 -3.69
CA TRP A 94 -11.19 -0.04 -4.39
C TRP A 94 -12.38 -0.15 -3.43
#